data_AF-A0A538HL21-F1
#
_entry.id   AF-A0A538HL21-F1
#
_cell.length_a   1.000
_cell.length_b   1.000
_cell.length_c   1.000
_cell.angle_alpha   90.00
_cell.angle_beta   90.00
_cell.angle_gamma   90.00
#
_symmetry.space_group_name_H-M   'P 1'
#
loop_
_entity.id
_entity.type
_entity.pdbx_description
1 polymer ?
#
loop_
_entity_poly.entity_id
_entity_poly.type
_entity_poly.pdbx_seq_one_letter_code
_entity_poly.pdbx_strand_id
1 'polypeptide(L)'
;RGFAAGLWSHAVYTGIVGVGIAYFVLRTDKTIQRRVAVAALLFAASCSLHFFWNSPLFDNVVKDDADLNIVALGLIKGLPALILVFVLYRLARRREVAWFDGALAGEETLVTPDELAALHTMKGRREAIQAEERQSGWRGARLRRQLQQAQVRLACAKVRAADPHDAMVEEARADVRSTRDALSKVSTSPVSGTPSPA
;
A
#
# COMPACT_ATOMS: atom_id res chain seq x y z
N ARG A 1 16.78 20.02 -13.33
CA ARG A 1 17.93 19.49 -12.54
C ARG A 1 17.55 19.07 -11.11
N GLY A 2 16.62 19.74 -10.41
CA GLY A 2 16.27 19.40 -9.01
C GLY A 2 15.45 18.12 -8.77
N PHE A 3 14.60 17.68 -9.72
CA PHE A 3 13.75 16.50 -9.52
C PHE A 3 14.51 15.16 -9.62
N ALA A 4 15.53 15.10 -10.48
CA ALA A 4 16.33 13.89 -10.70
C ALA A 4 17.38 13.66 -9.58
N ALA A 5 17.87 14.72 -8.94
CA ALA A 5 18.86 14.61 -7.85
C ALA A 5 18.22 14.47 -6.46
N GLY A 6 17.07 15.12 -6.21
CA GLY A 6 16.45 15.18 -4.88
C GLY A 6 15.64 13.95 -4.49
N LEU A 7 14.94 13.32 -5.44
CA LEU A 7 14.14 12.11 -5.16
C LEU A 7 15.02 10.87 -4.97
N TRP A 8 16.19 10.84 -5.63
CA TRP A 8 17.04 9.66 -5.75
C TRP A 8 17.99 9.42 -4.57
N SER A 9 18.21 10.42 -3.72
CA SER A 9 19.24 10.34 -2.69
C SER A 9 18.64 10.52 -1.29
N HIS A 10 18.32 11.74 -0.88
CA HIS A 10 17.88 12.00 0.49
C HIS A 10 16.49 11.47 0.82
N ALA A 11 15.53 11.53 -0.11
CA ALA A 11 14.18 11.01 0.14
C ALA A 11 14.18 9.49 0.39
N VAL A 12 15.01 8.74 -0.34
CA VAL A 12 15.15 7.29 -0.17
C VAL A 12 15.79 6.96 1.18
N TYR A 13 16.89 7.63 1.52
CA TYR A 13 17.61 7.41 2.78
C TYR A 13 16.73 7.75 3.99
N THR A 14 16.06 8.92 3.97
CA THR A 14 15.12 9.31 5.02
C THR A 14 13.93 8.36 5.12
N GLY A 15 13.42 7.85 3.99
CA GLY A 15 12.38 6.83 3.95
C GLY A 15 12.81 5.53 4.65
N ILE A 16 14.03 5.04 4.40
CA ILE A 16 14.58 3.83 5.04
C ILE A 16 14.68 4.02 6.56
N VAL A 17 15.21 5.17 7.01
CA VAL A 17 15.27 5.50 8.45
C VAL A 17 13.87 5.61 9.04
N GLY A 18 12.94 6.25 8.33
CA GLY A 18 11.54 6.36 8.73
C GLY A 18 10.85 5.01 8.93
N VAL A 19 11.13 4.03 8.06
CA VAL A 19 10.67 2.64 8.24
C VAL A 19 11.24 2.01 9.51
N GLY A 20 12.51 2.29 9.83
CA GLY A 20 13.15 1.85 11.08
C GLY A 20 12.46 2.42 12.33
N ILE A 21 12.18 3.73 12.32
CA ILE A 21 11.44 4.40 13.39
C ILE A 21 10.02 3.85 13.50
N ALA A 22 9.31 3.68 12.38
CA ALA A 22 7.96 3.10 12.38
C ALA A 22 7.96 1.67 12.93
N TYR A 23 8.95 0.83 12.56
CA TYR A 23 9.09 -0.50 13.16
C TYR A 23 9.33 -0.41 14.66
N PHE A 24 10.19 0.51 15.10
CA PHE A 24 10.43 0.73 16.51
C PHE A 24 9.15 1.15 17.23
N VAL A 25 8.38 2.12 16.75
CA VAL A 25 7.19 2.62 17.44
C VAL A 25 6.03 1.62 17.41
N LEU A 26 5.72 1.05 16.24
CA LEU A 26 4.49 0.30 16.01
C LEU A 26 4.56 -1.17 16.42
N ARG A 27 5.76 -1.76 16.55
CA ARG A 27 5.91 -3.20 16.86
C ARG A 27 6.03 -3.45 18.36
N THR A 28 5.02 -3.05 19.12
CA THR A 28 4.92 -3.29 20.57
C THR A 28 4.81 -4.79 20.91
N ASP A 29 4.44 -5.62 19.94
CA ASP A 29 4.43 -7.08 20.03
C ASP A 29 5.83 -7.74 20.03
N LYS A 30 6.91 -6.96 19.90
CA LYS A 30 8.29 -7.44 19.86
C LYS A 30 9.11 -6.85 21.02
N THR A 31 10.14 -7.59 21.42
CA THR A 31 11.06 -7.14 22.48
C THR A 31 11.73 -5.81 22.10
N ILE A 32 12.01 -4.98 23.10
CA ILE A 32 12.67 -3.68 22.89
C ILE A 32 14.02 -3.85 22.17
N GLN A 33 14.79 -4.89 22.51
CA GLN A 33 16.05 -5.21 21.86
C GLN A 33 15.89 -5.43 20.35
N ARG A 34 14.88 -6.19 19.93
CA ARG A 34 14.61 -6.42 18.50
C ARG A 34 14.18 -5.15 17.79
N ARG A 35 13.37 -4.32 18.43
CA ARG A 35 12.91 -3.03 17.90
C ARG A 35 14.10 -2.09 17.67
N VAL A 36 14.98 -1.97 18.66
CA VAL A 36 16.23 -1.18 18.57
C VAL A 36 17.16 -1.74 17.51
N ALA A 37 17.39 -3.06 17.49
CA ALA A 37 18.28 -3.69 16.52
C ALA A 37 17.83 -3.44 15.07
N VAL A 38 16.53 -3.54 14.78
CA VAL A 38 16.00 -3.27 13.44
C VAL A 38 16.12 -1.80 13.06
N ALA A 39 15.83 -0.89 13.99
CA ALA A 39 15.98 0.55 13.75
C ALA A 39 17.45 0.93 13.49
N ALA A 40 18.38 0.41 14.31
CA ALA A 40 19.81 0.61 14.15
C ALA A 40 20.33 0.02 12.84
N LEU A 41 19.87 -1.18 12.45
CA LEU A 41 20.24 -1.82 11.19
C LEU A 41 19.80 -0.99 9.98
N LEU A 42 18.56 -0.47 9.98
CA LEU A 42 18.06 0.36 8.87
C LEU A 42 18.74 1.72 8.82
N PHE A 43 19.08 2.30 9.97
CA PHE A 43 19.89 3.52 10.04
C PHE A 43 21.30 3.28 9.47
N ALA A 44 21.98 2.23 9.92
CA ALA A 44 23.30 1.86 9.42
C ALA A 44 23.27 1.59 7.91
N ALA A 45 22.26 0.85 7.41
CA ALA A 45 22.08 0.61 5.98
C ALA A 45 21.92 1.92 5.19
N SER A 46 21.14 2.87 5.72
CA SER A 46 21.00 4.20 5.13
C SER A 46 22.34 4.96 5.07
N CYS A 47 23.12 4.94 6.16
CA CYS A 47 24.45 5.55 6.19
C CYS A 47 25.39 4.89 5.18
N SER A 48 25.47 3.56 5.17
CA SER A 48 26.33 2.80 4.25
C SER A 48 26.00 3.09 2.79
N LEU A 49 24.71 3.17 2.46
CA LEU A 49 24.26 3.47 1.11
C LEU A 49 24.58 4.92 0.70
N HIS A 50 24.46 5.86 1.64
CA HIS A 50 24.90 7.25 1.44
C HIS A 50 26.41 7.33 1.20
N PHE A 51 27.22 6.62 2.00
CA PHE A 51 28.67 6.53 1.80
C PHE A 51 29.03 5.88 0.47
N PHE A 52 28.35 4.80 0.09
CA PHE A 52 28.54 4.12 -1.19
C PHE A 52 28.25 5.03 -2.38
N TRP A 53 27.19 5.85 -2.28
CA TRP A 53 26.85 6.84 -3.30
C TRP A 53 27.95 7.89 -3.47
N ASN A 54 28.49 8.41 -2.36
CA ASN A 54 29.56 9.42 -2.34
C ASN A 54 30.97 8.85 -2.59
N SER A 55 31.10 7.54 -2.71
CA SER A 55 32.41 6.88 -2.81
C SER A 55 33.04 7.04 -4.20
N PRO A 56 34.36 7.29 -4.30
CA PRO A 56 35.08 7.38 -5.58
C PRO A 56 35.40 6.01 -6.20
N LEU A 57 34.90 4.91 -5.62
CA LEU A 57 35.23 3.52 -6.00
C LEU A 57 35.04 3.19 -7.49
N PHE A 58 34.22 3.95 -8.21
CA PHE A 58 33.89 3.69 -9.62
C PHE A 58 34.24 4.85 -10.56
N ASP A 59 34.98 5.85 -10.09
CA ASP A 59 35.30 7.04 -10.90
C ASP A 59 36.23 6.70 -12.07
N ASN A 60 37.02 5.63 -11.93
CA ASN A 60 37.93 5.13 -12.96
C ASN A 60 37.23 4.32 -14.07
N VAL A 61 35.94 4.00 -13.91
CA VAL A 61 35.14 3.24 -14.90
C VAL A 61 34.63 4.16 -16.02
N VAL A 62 34.60 5.48 -15.79
CA VAL A 62 34.23 6.48 -16.80
C VAL A 62 35.44 6.85 -17.64
N LYS A 63 35.73 6.04 -18.66
CA LYS A 63 36.60 6.50 -19.76
C LYS A 63 35.95 6.19 -21.10
N ASP A 64 36.16 7.12 -22.01
CA ASP A 64 35.88 7.11 -23.46
C ASP A 64 34.46 7.39 -23.97
N ASP A 65 33.37 7.02 -23.28
CA ASP A 65 31.99 7.42 -23.68
C ASP A 65 31.21 8.06 -22.52
N ALA A 66 31.13 9.40 -22.51
CA ALA A 66 30.65 10.18 -21.37
C ALA A 66 29.19 9.88 -20.96
N ASP A 67 28.28 9.69 -21.91
CA ASP A 67 26.84 9.61 -21.59
C ASP A 67 26.39 8.22 -21.12
N LEU A 68 26.86 7.14 -21.77
CA LEU A 68 26.51 5.77 -21.37
C LEU A 68 27.13 5.40 -20.03
N ASN A 69 28.35 5.88 -19.74
CA ASN A 69 29.01 5.64 -18.46
C ASN A 69 28.32 6.34 -17.29
N ILE A 70 27.73 7.53 -17.49
CA ILE A 70 26.95 8.22 -16.44
C ILE A 70 25.71 7.40 -16.06
N VAL A 71 24.99 6.87 -17.04
CA VAL A 71 23.80 6.03 -16.79
C VAL A 71 24.20 4.72 -16.10
N ALA A 72 25.25 4.05 -16.57
CA ALA A 72 25.75 2.81 -15.98
C ALA A 72 26.18 3.01 -14.52
N LEU A 73 26.94 4.08 -14.23
CA LEU A 73 27.32 4.43 -12.85
C LEU A 73 26.12 4.76 -11.97
N GLY A 74 25.14 5.51 -12.49
CA GLY A 74 23.92 5.84 -11.77
C GLY A 74 23.12 4.58 -11.40
N LEU A 75 23.06 3.60 -12.30
CA LEU A 75 22.45 2.30 -12.02
C LEU A 75 23.26 1.49 -11.00
N ILE A 76 24.58 1.36 -11.17
CA ILE A 76 25.43 0.61 -10.22
C ILE A 76 25.32 1.18 -8.82
N LYS A 77 25.37 2.51 -8.68
CA LYS A 77 25.29 3.20 -7.39
C LYS A 77 23.87 3.25 -6.82
N GLY A 78 22.85 3.33 -7.67
CA GLY A 78 21.44 3.49 -7.26
C GLY A 78 20.68 2.18 -7.06
N LEU A 79 21.06 1.09 -7.74
CA LEU A 79 20.37 -0.20 -7.66
C LEU A 79 20.32 -0.76 -6.24
N PRO A 80 21.40 -0.75 -5.43
CA PRO A 80 21.32 -1.24 -4.05
C PRO A 80 20.25 -0.52 -3.22
N ALA A 81 20.10 0.80 -3.42
CA ALA A 81 19.07 1.60 -2.77
C ALA A 81 17.66 1.15 -3.18
N LEU A 82 17.45 1.01 -4.49
CA LEU A 82 16.16 0.58 -5.05
C LEU A 82 15.79 -0.83 -4.61
N ILE A 83 16.75 -1.76 -4.60
CA ILE A 83 16.53 -3.13 -4.14
C ILE A 83 16.09 -3.12 -2.68
N LEU A 84 16.78 -2.35 -1.82
CA LEU A 84 16.42 -2.26 -0.41
C LEU A 84 15.01 -1.67 -0.24
N VAL A 85 14.69 -0.56 -0.90
CA VAL A 85 13.35 0.05 -0.87
C VAL A 85 12.29 -0.94 -1.35
N PHE A 86 12.56 -1.66 -2.44
CA PHE A 86 11.64 -2.64 -3.00
C PHE A 86 11.39 -3.81 -2.04
N VAL A 87 12.45 -4.31 -1.38
CA VAL A 87 12.33 -5.35 -0.36
C VAL A 87 11.53 -4.85 0.84
N LEU A 88 11.81 -3.65 1.34
CA LEU A 88 11.05 -3.03 2.44
C LEU A 88 9.58 -2.83 2.06
N TYR A 89 9.31 -2.36 0.84
CA TYR A 89 7.96 -2.24 0.29
C TYR A 89 7.25 -3.59 0.23
N ARG A 90 7.90 -4.63 -0.31
CA ARG A 90 7.35 -6.00 -0.38
C ARG A 90 7.03 -6.55 1.01
N LEU A 91 7.91 -6.33 1.99
CA LEU A 91 7.72 -6.74 3.38
C LEU A 91 6.57 -5.98 4.05
N ALA A 92 6.53 -4.65 3.89
CA ALA A 92 5.44 -3.81 4.39
C ALA A 92 4.11 -4.25 3.77
N ARG A 93 4.08 -4.50 2.47
CA ARG A 93 2.89 -4.94 1.75
C ARG A 93 2.37 -6.28 2.24
N ARG A 94 3.25 -7.28 2.42
CA ARG A 94 2.86 -8.58 2.97
C ARG A 94 2.24 -8.45 4.36
N ARG A 95 2.75 -7.52 5.18
CA ARG A 95 2.21 -7.23 6.51
C ARG A 95 0.86 -6.54 6.45
N GLU A 96 0.67 -5.57 5.55
CA GLU A 96 -0.63 -4.91 5.34
C GLU A 96 -1.72 -5.93 5.00
N VAL A 97 -1.41 -6.88 4.10
CA VAL A 97 -2.37 -7.93 3.70
C VAL A 97 -2.71 -8.84 4.89
N ALA A 98 -1.69 -9.39 5.57
CA ALA A 98 -1.92 -10.27 6.71
C ALA A 98 -2.65 -9.56 7.87
N TRP A 99 -2.37 -8.27 8.09
CA TRP A 99 -3.09 -7.44 9.05
C TRP A 99 -4.56 -7.28 8.65
N PHE A 100 -4.83 -7.00 7.38
CA PHE A 100 -6.19 -6.82 6.87
C PHE A 100 -7.01 -8.11 6.99
N ASP A 101 -6.40 -9.25 6.66
CA ASP A 101 -7.03 -10.58 6.82
C ASP A 101 -7.35 -10.86 8.30
N GLY A 102 -6.40 -10.60 9.20
CA GLY A 102 -6.63 -10.78 10.63
C GLY A 102 -7.72 -9.84 11.19
N ALA A 103 -7.77 -8.59 10.72
CA ALA A 103 -8.74 -7.60 11.17
C ALA A 103 -10.18 -7.97 10.76
N LEU A 104 -10.36 -8.55 9.57
CA LEU A 104 -11.67 -8.94 9.03
C LEU A 104 -12.03 -10.41 9.23
N ALA A 105 -11.19 -11.19 9.91
CA ALA A 105 -11.53 -12.56 10.29
C ALA A 105 -12.85 -12.60 11.08
N GLY A 106 -13.74 -13.53 10.73
CA GLY A 106 -15.08 -13.68 11.32
C GLY A 106 -16.15 -12.74 10.74
N GLU A 107 -15.82 -11.91 9.75
CA GLU A 107 -16.78 -11.02 9.06
C GLU A 107 -17.13 -11.53 7.66
N GLU A 108 -17.07 -12.83 7.40
CA GLU A 108 -17.23 -13.41 6.05
C GLU A 108 -18.62 -13.14 5.45
N THR A 109 -19.62 -12.87 6.31
CA THR A 109 -20.97 -12.44 5.92
C THR A 109 -21.01 -10.98 5.47
N LEU A 110 -20.11 -10.14 5.98
CA LEU A 110 -20.02 -8.71 5.68
C LEU A 110 -18.93 -8.38 4.66
N VAL A 111 -17.93 -9.23 4.47
CA VAL A 111 -16.87 -9.08 3.47
C VAL A 111 -16.62 -10.45 2.87
N THR A 112 -17.04 -10.64 1.62
CA THR A 112 -16.85 -11.95 0.98
C THR A 112 -15.36 -12.21 0.72
N PRO A 113 -14.92 -13.48 0.58
CA PRO A 113 -13.54 -13.80 0.24
C PRO A 113 -13.04 -13.10 -1.03
N ASP A 114 -13.90 -12.98 -2.05
CA ASP A 114 -13.57 -12.28 -3.30
C ASP A 114 -13.41 -10.77 -3.10
N GLU A 115 -14.27 -10.16 -2.28
CA GLU A 115 -14.16 -8.75 -1.91
C GLU A 115 -12.88 -8.50 -1.10
N LEU A 116 -12.55 -9.39 -0.17
CA LEU A 116 -11.32 -9.33 0.62
C LEU A 116 -10.08 -9.42 -0.28
N ALA A 117 -10.05 -10.39 -1.21
CA ALA A 117 -8.98 -10.54 -2.19
C ALA A 117 -8.84 -9.30 -3.09
N ALA A 118 -9.96 -8.71 -3.54
CA ALA A 118 -9.94 -7.46 -4.30
C ALA A 118 -9.37 -6.30 -3.47
N LEU A 119 -9.69 -6.22 -2.17
CA LEU A 119 -9.19 -5.19 -1.26
C LEU A 119 -7.68 -5.30 -0.98
N HIS A 120 -7.05 -6.45 -1.19
CA HIS A 120 -5.61 -6.64 -1.00
C HIS A 120 -4.74 -5.81 -1.94
N THR A 121 -5.26 -5.36 -3.10
CA THR A 121 -4.48 -4.62 -4.09
C THR A 121 -5.21 -3.40 -4.64
N MET A 122 -4.47 -2.34 -4.98
CA MET A 122 -5.07 -1.17 -5.65
C MET A 122 -5.61 -1.54 -7.03
N LYS A 123 -4.96 -2.49 -7.70
CA LYS A 123 -5.42 -3.04 -8.97
C LYS A 123 -6.74 -3.80 -8.81
N GLY A 124 -6.82 -4.75 -7.87
CA GLY A 124 -8.05 -5.51 -7.59
C GLY A 124 -9.23 -4.61 -7.19
N ARG A 125 -8.98 -3.60 -6.35
CA ARG A 125 -10.00 -2.59 -6.00
C ARG A 125 -10.56 -1.89 -7.23
N ARG A 126 -9.67 -1.44 -8.13
CA ARG A 126 -10.05 -0.77 -9.38
C ARG A 126 -10.78 -1.71 -10.33
N GLU A 127 -10.32 -2.95 -10.47
CA GLU A 127 -10.95 -3.96 -11.33
C GLU A 127 -12.38 -4.27 -10.84
N ALA A 128 -12.61 -4.40 -9.54
CA ALA A 128 -13.95 -4.58 -8.98
C ALA A 128 -14.87 -3.37 -9.25
N ILE A 129 -14.34 -2.14 -9.14
CA ILE A 129 -15.09 -0.92 -9.47
C ILE A 129 -15.43 -0.88 -10.97
N GLN A 130 -14.48 -1.18 -11.85
CA GLN A 130 -14.70 -1.19 -13.30
C GLN A 130 -15.66 -2.31 -13.72
N ALA A 131 -15.59 -3.47 -13.07
CA ALA A 131 -16.54 -4.56 -13.31
C ALA A 131 -17.97 -4.12 -12.96
N GLU A 132 -18.16 -3.46 -11.81
CA GLU A 132 -19.44 -2.89 -11.41
C GLU A 132 -19.91 -1.77 -12.36
N GLU A 133 -19.00 -0.90 -12.80
CA GLU A 133 -19.30 0.17 -13.75
C GLU A 133 -19.86 -0.38 -15.06
N ARG A 134 -19.30 -1.48 -15.57
CA ARG A 134 -19.78 -2.15 -16.78
C ARG A 134 -21.17 -2.76 -16.60
N GLN A 135 -21.53 -3.18 -15.38
CA GLN A 135 -22.80 -3.84 -15.10
C GLN A 135 -23.93 -2.85 -14.76
N SER A 136 -23.61 -1.81 -13.98
CA SER A 136 -24.62 -0.94 -13.35
C SER A 136 -24.31 0.56 -13.52
N GLY A 137 -23.36 0.88 -14.40
CA GLY A 137 -22.95 2.23 -14.72
C GLY A 137 -22.19 2.93 -13.58
N TRP A 138 -21.99 4.24 -13.76
CA TRP A 138 -21.23 5.07 -12.83
C TRP A 138 -21.78 5.08 -11.40
N ARG A 139 -23.11 4.91 -11.23
CA ARG A 139 -23.75 4.85 -9.91
C ARG A 139 -23.33 3.60 -9.16
N GLY A 140 -23.33 2.44 -9.81
CA GLY A 140 -22.81 1.19 -9.26
C GLY A 140 -21.33 1.31 -8.92
N ALA A 141 -20.52 1.85 -9.82
CA ALA A 141 -19.09 2.10 -9.59
C ALA A 141 -18.83 2.95 -8.32
N ARG A 142 -19.62 4.02 -8.13
CA ARG A 142 -19.53 4.87 -6.94
C ARG A 142 -19.91 4.12 -5.67
N LEU A 143 -20.99 3.33 -5.69
CA LEU A 143 -21.42 2.53 -4.54
C LEU A 143 -20.43 1.40 -4.21
N ARG A 144 -19.84 0.76 -5.22
CA ARG A 144 -18.75 -0.21 -5.04
C ARG A 144 -17.53 0.42 -4.38
N ARG A 145 -17.15 1.64 -4.77
CA ARG A 145 -16.07 2.39 -4.11
C ARG A 145 -16.42 2.74 -2.66
N GLN A 146 -17.66 3.14 -2.38
CA GLN A 146 -18.12 3.42 -1.01
C GLN A 146 -18.12 2.15 -0.16
N LEU A 147 -18.52 1.00 -0.72
CA LEU A 147 -18.49 -0.29 -0.02
C LEU A 147 -17.05 -0.66 0.36
N GLN A 148 -16.11 -0.56 -0.57
CA GLN A 148 -14.69 -0.80 -0.29
C GLN A 148 -14.15 0.13 0.82
N GLN A 149 -14.58 1.40 0.84
CA GLN A 149 -14.21 2.35 1.90
C GLN A 149 -14.83 1.98 3.25
N ALA A 150 -16.09 1.55 3.29
CA ALA A 150 -16.76 1.06 4.50
C ALA A 150 -16.06 -0.18 5.07
N GLN A 151 -15.68 -1.13 4.22
CA GLN A 151 -14.96 -2.34 4.63
C GLN A 151 -13.57 -2.05 5.21
N VAL A 152 -12.84 -1.08 4.62
CA VAL A 152 -11.57 -0.62 5.20
C VAL A 152 -11.79 0.09 6.54
N ARG A 153 -12.85 0.88 6.69
CA ARG A 153 -13.21 1.51 7.97
C ARG A 153 -13.55 0.49 9.04
N LEU A 154 -14.26 -0.59 8.68
CA LEU A 154 -14.54 -1.72 9.58
C LEU A 154 -13.25 -2.39 10.06
N ALA A 155 -12.31 -2.69 9.16
CA ALA A 155 -11.01 -3.26 9.54
C ALA A 155 -10.25 -2.35 10.52
N CYS A 156 -10.23 -1.03 10.27
CA CYS A 156 -9.63 -0.05 11.17
C CYS A 156 -10.34 0.04 12.54
N ALA A 157 -11.67 -0.03 12.55
CA ALA A 157 -12.46 0.01 13.78
C ALA A 157 -12.16 -1.22 14.66
N LYS A 158 -12.17 -2.43 14.09
CA LYS A 158 -11.88 -3.68 14.80
C LYS A 158 -10.48 -3.71 15.43
N VAL A 159 -9.51 -3.05 14.80
CA VAL A 159 -8.13 -2.99 15.30
C VAL A 159 -7.97 -1.99 16.44
N ARG A 160 -8.82 -0.95 16.48
CA ARG A 160 -8.79 0.07 17.53
C ARG A 160 -9.65 -0.30 18.73
N ALA A 161 -10.72 -1.05 18.52
CA ALA A 161 -11.64 -1.47 19.56
C ALA A 161 -10.95 -2.42 20.54
N ALA A 162 -11.14 -2.16 21.83
CA ALA A 162 -10.73 -3.09 22.89
C ALA A 162 -11.70 -4.27 23.03
N ASP A 163 -12.95 -4.09 22.61
CA ASP A 163 -14.04 -5.06 22.65
C ASP A 163 -14.63 -5.26 21.22
N PRO A 164 -14.86 -6.50 20.75
CA PRO A 164 -15.57 -6.78 19.50
C PRO A 164 -16.97 -6.15 19.35
N HIS A 165 -17.61 -5.75 20.46
CA HIS A 165 -18.92 -5.08 20.50
C HIS A 165 -18.83 -3.57 20.76
N ASP A 166 -17.65 -2.98 20.60
CA ASP A 166 -17.48 -1.53 20.63
C ASP A 166 -18.44 -0.85 19.63
N ALA A 167 -19.10 0.23 20.05
CA ALA A 167 -20.05 0.99 19.24
C ALA A 167 -19.46 1.39 17.88
N MET A 168 -18.16 1.69 17.83
CA MET A 168 -17.47 2.02 16.58
C MET A 168 -17.43 0.85 15.59
N VAL A 169 -17.31 -0.39 16.09
CA VAL A 169 -17.32 -1.59 15.24
C VAL A 169 -18.73 -1.84 14.72
N GLU A 170 -19.75 -1.72 15.57
CA GLU A 170 -21.14 -1.90 15.16
C GLU A 170 -21.61 -0.85 14.14
N GLU A 171 -21.20 0.41 14.32
CA GLU A 171 -21.43 1.48 13.34
C GLU A 171 -20.77 1.14 12.00
N ALA A 172 -19.51 0.69 12.01
CA ALA A 172 -18.81 0.30 10.79
C ALA A 172 -19.47 -0.93 10.12
N ARG A 173 -19.98 -1.90 10.88
CA ARG A 173 -20.76 -3.04 10.35
C ARG A 173 -22.06 -2.55 9.70
N ALA A 174 -22.76 -1.58 10.31
CA ALA A 174 -23.98 -0.99 9.77
C ALA A 174 -23.72 -0.21 8.47
N ASP A 175 -22.60 0.51 8.38
CA ASP A 175 -22.14 1.19 7.17
C ASP A 175 -21.92 0.20 6.01
N VAL A 176 -21.28 -0.94 6.28
CA VAL A 176 -21.07 -1.99 5.27
C VAL A 176 -22.40 -2.56 4.79
N ARG A 177 -23.32 -2.89 5.71
CA ARG A 177 -24.66 -3.40 5.37
C ARG A 177 -25.45 -2.42 4.51
N SER A 178 -25.58 -1.17 4.97
CA SER A 178 -26.35 -0.14 4.26
C SER A 178 -25.80 0.14 2.86
N THR A 179 -24.48 0.17 2.70
CA THR A 179 -23.85 0.41 1.39
C THR A 179 -24.02 -0.79 0.46
N ARG A 180 -23.95 -2.02 0.99
CA ARG A 180 -24.22 -3.24 0.21
C ARG A 180 -25.67 -3.26 -0.27
N ASP A 181 -26.63 -2.91 0.59
CA ASP A 181 -28.05 -2.86 0.23
C ASP A 181 -28.34 -1.78 -0.82
N ALA A 182 -27.64 -0.65 -0.75
CA ALA A 182 -27.75 0.39 -1.78
C ALA A 182 -27.16 -0.10 -3.12
N LEU A 183 -26.02 -0.79 -3.09
CA LEU A 183 -25.38 -1.36 -4.27
C LEU A 183 -26.27 -2.41 -4.93
N SER A 184 -26.79 -3.37 -4.16
CA SER A 184 -27.61 -4.46 -4.68
C SER A 184 -28.84 -3.94 -5.43
N LYS A 185 -29.52 -2.91 -4.91
CA LYS A 185 -30.67 -2.24 -5.55
C LYS A 185 -30.32 -1.67 -6.93
N VAL A 186 -29.15 -1.07 -7.07
CA VAL A 186 -28.66 -0.50 -8.34
C VAL A 186 -28.22 -1.61 -9.30
N SER A 187 -27.57 -2.66 -8.80
CA SER A 187 -27.14 -3.79 -9.63
C SER A 187 -28.30 -4.65 -10.15
N THR A 188 -29.42 -4.74 -9.42
CA THR A 188 -30.65 -5.39 -9.91
C THR A 188 -31.45 -4.54 -10.91
N SER A 189 -31.12 -3.26 -11.07
CA SER A 189 -31.75 -2.37 -12.06
C SER A 189 -30.81 -2.26 -13.27
N PRO A 190 -30.87 -3.17 -14.26
CA PRO A 190 -29.96 -3.13 -15.39
C PRO A 190 -30.07 -1.78 -16.11
N VAL A 191 -28.94 -1.31 -16.64
CA VAL A 191 -28.88 -0.09 -17.44
C VAL A 191 -29.76 -0.27 -18.69
N SER A 192 -31.01 0.16 -18.61
CA SER A 192 -31.85 0.43 -19.78
C SER A 192 -31.31 1.69 -20.43
N GLY A 193 -30.35 1.55 -21.36
CA GLY A 193 -29.70 2.70 -21.98
C GLY A 193 -28.76 2.32 -23.10
N THR A 194 -29.28 1.72 -24.16
CA THR A 194 -28.70 1.86 -25.49
C THR A 194 -28.91 3.31 -25.95
N PRO A 195 -27.86 4.09 -26.26
CA PRO A 195 -28.06 5.33 -27.01
C PRO A 195 -28.48 4.95 -28.44
N SER A 196 -29.64 5.46 -28.86
CA SER A 196 -30.09 5.40 -30.25
C SER A 196 -29.03 6.02 -31.17
N PRO A 197 -28.66 5.38 -32.29
CA PRO A 197 -27.87 6.06 -33.31
C PRO A 197 -28.73 7.15 -33.96
N ALA A 198 -28.17 8.35 -34.07
CA ALA A 198 -28.61 9.40 -34.98
C ALA A 198 -27.43 9.70 -35.91
#